data_AF-A0AA37QKZ6-F1
#
_entry.id   AF-A0AA37QKZ6-F1
#
_cell.length_a   1.000
_cell.length_b   1.000
_cell.length_c   1.000
_cell.angle_alpha   90.00
_cell.angle_beta   90.00
_cell.angle_gamma   90.00
#
_symmetry.space_group_name_H-M   'P 1'
#
loop_
_entity.id
_entity.type
_entity.pdbx_description
1 polymer ?
#
loop_
_entity_poly.entity_id
_entity_poly.type
_entity_poly.pdbx_seq_one_letter_code
_entity_poly.pdbx_strand_id
1 'polypeptide(L)'
;MTEVKEDLPMSALEAKGHDNKRIVQHMFDELAKSNPQPLLDHLADDFRFVIMGSGSWSRSYDGKATVLAELFAPLRARLGRITTIPIRLTAEDDRVVVEARGRNTTSDGKDYSNNYCNVLRLRDGCIIEWIEYCDTLLIETALGPPPTS
;
A
#
# COMPACT_ATOMS: atom_id res chain seq x y z
N MET A 1 -23.46 0.25 -29.52
CA MET A 1 -22.15 0.46 -30.17
C MET A 1 -21.11 0.22 -29.10
N THR A 2 -20.62 -1.01 -29.02
CA THR A 2 -19.67 -1.42 -27.99
C THR A 2 -18.32 -0.84 -28.39
N GLU A 3 -17.78 0.09 -27.60
CA GLU A 3 -16.43 0.60 -27.79
C GLU A 3 -15.46 -0.58 -27.73
N VAL A 4 -14.80 -0.85 -28.84
CA VAL A 4 -13.64 -1.74 -28.89
C VAL A 4 -12.55 -0.99 -28.16
N LYS A 5 -12.22 -1.45 -26.95
CA LYS A 5 -11.04 -1.00 -26.22
C LYS A 5 -9.84 -1.35 -27.09
N GLU A 6 -9.21 -0.37 -27.73
CA GLU A 6 -7.98 -0.61 -28.46
C GLU A 6 -6.94 -1.17 -27.47
N ASP A 7 -6.54 -2.42 -27.67
CA ASP A 7 -5.47 -3.03 -26.89
C ASP A 7 -4.18 -2.26 -27.15
N LEU A 8 -3.62 -1.68 -26.09
CA LEU A 8 -2.33 -1.00 -26.17
C LEU A 8 -1.26 -1.99 -26.67
N PRO A 9 -0.36 -1.58 -27.57
CA PRO A 9 0.71 -2.46 -28.04
C PRO A 9 1.58 -2.91 -26.86
N MET A 10 2.06 -4.15 -26.90
CA MET A 10 2.86 -4.77 -25.82
C MET A 10 4.02 -3.88 -25.34
N SER A 11 4.69 -3.18 -26.25
CA SER A 11 5.78 -2.24 -25.91
C SER A 11 5.34 -1.03 -25.09
N ALA A 12 4.11 -0.54 -25.28
CA ALA A 12 3.54 0.55 -24.49
C ALA A 12 3.12 0.07 -23.10
N LEU A 13 2.63 -1.16 -22.99
CA LEU A 13 2.34 -1.82 -21.72
C LEU A 13 3.61 -2.07 -20.89
N GLU A 14 4.68 -2.55 -21.53
CA GLU A 14 6.01 -2.71 -20.91
C GLU A 14 6.58 -1.37 -20.43
N ALA A 15 6.50 -0.32 -21.26
CA ALA A 15 6.94 1.02 -20.88
C ALA A 15 6.14 1.57 -19.67
N LYS A 16 4.83 1.39 -19.68
CA LYS A 16 3.94 1.76 -18.56
C LYS A 16 4.32 1.00 -17.28
N GLY A 17 4.59 -0.30 -17.37
CA GLY A 17 5.07 -1.11 -16.26
C GLY A 17 6.39 -0.58 -15.68
N HIS A 18 7.34 -0.18 -16.53
CA HIS A 18 8.61 0.40 -16.09
C HIS A 18 8.45 1.75 -15.39
N ASP A 19 7.60 2.65 -15.90
CA ASP A 19 7.34 3.94 -15.26
C ASP A 19 6.63 3.79 -13.91
N ASN A 20 5.62 2.93 -13.84
CA ASN A 20 4.93 2.60 -12.61
C ASN A 20 5.89 2.01 -11.57
N LYS A 21 6.77 1.09 -11.99
CA LYS A 21 7.79 0.52 -11.11
C LYS A 21 8.70 1.59 -10.53
N ARG A 22 9.13 2.57 -11.32
CA ARG A 22 9.99 3.68 -10.88
C ARG A 22 9.28 4.58 -9.85
N ILE A 23 8.01 4.90 -10.09
CA ILE A 23 7.18 5.67 -9.15
C ILE A 23 7.07 4.92 -7.81
N VAL A 24 6.71 3.64 -7.86
CA VAL A 24 6.56 2.80 -6.65
C VAL A 24 7.89 2.57 -5.93
N GLN A 25 8.99 2.36 -6.66
CA GLN A 25 10.32 2.26 -6.04
C GLN A 25 10.65 3.53 -5.26
N HIS A 26 10.46 4.70 -5.87
CA HIS A 26 10.73 5.97 -5.20
C HIS A 26 9.89 6.14 -3.93
N MET A 27 8.60 5.81 -3.98
CA MET A 27 7.73 5.86 -2.81
C MET A 27 8.23 4.95 -1.68
N PHE A 28 8.57 3.70 -1.99
CA PHE A 28 9.06 2.76 -0.98
C PHE A 28 10.46 3.10 -0.45
N ASP A 29 11.33 3.70 -1.26
CA ASP A 29 12.63 4.21 -0.80
C ASP A 29 12.46 5.33 0.24
N GLU A 30 11.42 6.14 0.10
CA GLU A 30 11.08 7.20 1.05
C GLU A 30 10.36 6.65 2.29
N LEU A 31 9.50 5.63 2.13
CA LEU A 31 8.93 4.89 3.26
C LEU A 31 10.01 4.17 4.09
N ALA A 32 11.10 3.72 3.47
CA ALA A 32 12.25 3.14 4.19
C ALA A 32 12.99 4.20 5.05
N LYS A 33 12.82 5.48 4.72
CA LYS A 33 13.28 6.64 5.50
C LYS A 33 12.19 7.22 6.41
N SER A 34 11.02 6.56 6.50
CA SER A 34 9.83 7.03 7.22
C SER A 34 9.31 8.37 6.75
N ASN A 35 9.48 8.67 5.48
CA ASN A 35 8.88 9.81 4.81
C ASN A 35 7.64 9.33 4.02
N PRO A 36 6.43 9.53 4.54
CA PRO A 36 5.22 9.10 3.85
C PRO A 36 4.77 10.08 2.76
N GLN A 37 5.39 11.27 2.65
CA GLN A 37 4.87 12.34 1.78
C GLN A 37 4.76 11.91 0.31
N PRO A 38 5.77 11.25 -0.31
CA PRO A 38 5.67 10.81 -1.70
C PRO A 38 4.52 9.82 -1.92
N LEU A 39 4.24 8.93 -0.96
CA LEU A 39 3.08 8.07 -1.04
C LEU A 39 1.78 8.88 -1.07
N LEU A 40 1.63 9.83 -0.15
CA LEU A 40 0.41 10.65 -0.03
C LEU A 40 0.13 11.50 -1.26
N ASP A 41 1.19 12.00 -1.90
CA ASP A 41 1.12 12.80 -3.14
C ASP A 41 0.65 11.97 -4.34
N HIS A 42 0.92 10.66 -4.33
CA HIS A 42 0.54 9.73 -5.39
C HIS A 42 -0.80 9.01 -5.16
N LEU A 43 -1.51 9.23 -4.05
CA LEU A 43 -2.84 8.62 -3.85
C LEU A 43 -3.91 9.37 -4.67
N ALA A 44 -4.61 8.64 -5.54
CA ALA A 44 -5.79 9.15 -6.24
C ALA A 44 -6.96 9.40 -5.26
N ASP A 45 -7.91 10.27 -5.61
CA ASP A 45 -9.06 10.56 -4.75
C ASP A 45 -9.97 9.33 -4.55
N ASP A 46 -10.09 8.50 -5.59
CA ASP A 46 -10.81 7.21 -5.59
C ASP A 46 -9.96 6.04 -5.05
N PHE A 47 -8.84 6.32 -4.37
CA PHE A 47 -7.94 5.29 -3.84
C PHE A 47 -8.64 4.31 -2.92
N ARG A 48 -8.40 3.02 -3.15
CA ARG A 48 -8.91 1.90 -2.36
C ARG A 48 -7.77 1.12 -1.72
N PHE A 49 -7.86 0.86 -0.42
CA PHE A 49 -6.92 -0.01 0.31
C PHE A 49 -7.63 -1.27 0.77
N VAL A 50 -7.04 -2.44 0.57
CA VAL A 50 -7.58 -3.73 1.01
C VAL A 50 -6.54 -4.44 1.87
N ILE A 51 -6.91 -4.75 3.11
CA ILE A 51 -6.13 -5.66 3.97
C ILE A 51 -6.76 -7.04 3.85
N MET A 52 -6.00 -7.99 3.28
CA MET A 52 -6.46 -9.37 3.09
C MET A 52 -6.42 -10.16 4.40
N GLY A 53 -7.03 -11.35 4.39
CA GLY A 53 -7.11 -12.24 5.55
C GLY A 53 -8.41 -12.06 6.34
N SER A 54 -8.38 -12.41 7.62
CA SER A 54 -9.57 -12.46 8.50
C SER A 54 -9.32 -11.83 9.86
N GLY A 55 -8.37 -10.88 9.94
CA GLY A 55 -8.12 -10.09 11.14
C GLY A 55 -9.15 -8.99 11.34
N SER A 56 -9.14 -8.35 12.51
CA SER A 56 -9.99 -7.22 12.86
C SER A 56 -9.79 -5.99 11.96
N TRP A 57 -8.64 -5.89 11.29
CA TRP A 57 -8.35 -4.87 10.29
C TRP A 57 -8.65 -5.30 8.84
N SER A 58 -8.93 -6.58 8.61
CA SER A 58 -9.14 -7.15 7.28
C SER A 58 -10.48 -6.70 6.70
N ARG A 59 -10.42 -5.72 5.81
CA ARG A 59 -11.54 -5.21 5.02
C ARG A 59 -11.04 -4.35 3.88
N SER A 60 -11.98 -3.77 3.15
CA SER A 60 -11.70 -2.68 2.22
C SER A 60 -11.97 -1.31 2.84
N TYR A 61 -11.18 -0.34 2.44
CA TYR A 61 -11.28 1.07 2.78
C TYR A 61 -11.36 1.82 1.44
N ASP A 62 -12.52 2.40 1.15
CA ASP A 62 -12.83 2.97 -0.16
C ASP A 62 -12.80 4.51 -0.11
N GLY A 63 -11.96 5.11 -0.96
CA GLY A 63 -11.74 6.56 -1.07
C GLY A 63 -10.57 7.05 -0.21
N LYS A 64 -9.80 8.00 -0.76
CA LYS A 64 -8.61 8.57 -0.10
C LYS A 64 -8.91 9.09 1.31
N ALA A 65 -10.03 9.80 1.48
CA ALA A 65 -10.45 10.34 2.77
C ALA A 65 -10.68 9.23 3.81
N THR A 66 -11.40 8.17 3.44
CA THR A 66 -11.66 6.98 4.29
C THR A 66 -10.36 6.29 4.66
N VAL A 67 -9.46 6.06 3.70
CA VAL A 67 -8.16 5.42 3.97
C VAL A 67 -7.33 6.24 4.95
N LEU A 68 -7.28 7.57 4.77
CA LEU A 68 -6.52 8.44 5.65
C LEU A 68 -7.09 8.46 7.08
N ALA A 69 -8.41 8.54 7.21
CA ALA A 69 -9.10 8.68 8.49
C ALA A 69 -9.21 7.37 9.25
N GLU A 70 -9.55 6.27 8.58
CA GLU A 70 -9.92 5.00 9.23
C GLU A 70 -8.80 3.95 9.22
N LEU A 71 -7.78 4.12 8.38
CA LEU A 71 -6.61 3.23 8.35
C LEU A 71 -5.33 3.95 8.81
N PHE A 72 -4.90 4.98 8.09
CA PHE A 72 -3.59 5.59 8.35
C PHE A 72 -3.53 6.33 9.69
N ALA A 73 -4.56 7.09 10.04
CA ALA A 73 -4.58 7.79 11.32
C ALA A 73 -4.56 6.83 12.54
N PRO A 74 -5.39 5.76 12.59
CA PRO A 74 -5.29 4.75 13.64
C PRO A 74 -3.93 4.04 13.73
N LEU A 75 -3.33 3.69 12.59
CA LEU A 75 -1.98 3.10 12.57
C LEU A 75 -0.92 4.07 13.12
N ARG A 76 -0.98 5.34 12.75
CA ARG A 76 -0.06 6.39 13.27
C ARG A 76 -0.25 6.64 14.76
N ALA A 77 -1.43 6.41 15.32
CA ALA A 77 -1.66 6.53 16.76
C ALA A 77 -1.04 5.35 17.55
N ARG A 78 -0.94 4.17 16.93
CA ARG A 78 -0.49 2.93 17.58
C ARG A 78 0.96 2.57 17.31
N LEU A 79 1.54 3.11 16.25
CA LEU A 79 2.92 2.91 15.87
C LEU A 79 3.71 4.18 16.14
N GLY A 80 4.97 4.01 16.54
CA GLY A 80 5.92 5.11 16.57
C GLY A 80 6.33 5.52 15.16
N ARG A 81 7.64 5.50 14.89
CA ARG A 81 8.14 5.74 13.52
C ARG A 81 7.76 4.57 12.60
N ILE A 82 6.95 4.84 11.58
CA ILE A 82 6.56 3.85 10.56
C ILE A 82 7.62 3.78 9.46
N THR A 83 8.22 2.61 9.28
CA THR A 83 9.26 2.30 8.30
C THR A 83 8.86 1.04 7.52
N THR A 84 8.76 1.15 6.20
CA THR A 84 8.49 0.02 5.32
C THR A 84 9.60 -0.08 4.28
N ILE A 85 10.33 -1.19 4.29
CA ILE A 85 11.54 -1.38 3.49
C ILE A 85 11.20 -2.28 2.30
N PRO A 86 11.37 -1.83 1.05
CA PRO A 86 11.19 -2.69 -0.11
C PRO A 86 12.28 -3.76 -0.17
N ILE A 87 11.90 -4.99 -0.48
CA ILE A 87 12.82 -6.12 -0.68
C ILE A 87 12.93 -6.44 -2.17
N ARG A 88 11.78 -6.56 -2.87
CA ARG A 88 11.71 -6.82 -4.31
C ARG A 88 10.50 -6.13 -4.92
N LEU A 89 10.66 -5.68 -6.16
CA LEU A 89 9.58 -5.09 -6.95
C LEU A 89 9.49 -5.75 -8.32
N THR A 90 8.29 -6.16 -8.70
CA THR A 90 7.93 -6.59 -10.07
C THR A 90 6.82 -5.70 -10.61
N ALA A 91 6.76 -5.51 -11.91
CA ALA A 91 5.73 -4.69 -12.53
C ALA A 91 5.33 -5.27 -13.89
N GLU A 92 4.04 -5.21 -14.18
CA GLU A 92 3.41 -5.63 -15.43
C GLU A 92 2.20 -4.72 -15.65
N ASP A 93 2.05 -4.17 -16.85
CA ASP A 93 0.99 -3.24 -17.23
C ASP A 93 0.80 -2.06 -16.24
N ASP A 94 -0.35 -2.02 -15.56
CA ASP A 94 -0.73 -1.04 -14.57
C ASP A 94 -0.49 -1.48 -13.13
N ARG A 95 0.16 -2.63 -12.92
CA ARG A 95 0.37 -3.26 -11.61
C ARG A 95 1.83 -3.27 -11.20
N VAL A 96 2.06 -3.04 -9.91
CA VAL A 96 3.37 -3.21 -9.27
C VAL A 96 3.19 -4.04 -8.02
N VAL A 97 3.96 -5.12 -7.89
CA VAL A 97 4.01 -5.93 -6.67
C VAL A 97 5.27 -5.59 -5.89
N VAL A 98 5.12 -5.35 -4.59
CA VAL A 98 6.22 -5.02 -3.68
C VAL A 98 6.24 -6.01 -2.51
N GLU A 99 7.26 -6.85 -2.47
CA GLU A 99 7.64 -7.55 -1.24
C GLU A 99 8.35 -6.54 -0.33
N ALA A 100 7.90 -6.39 0.91
CA ALA A 100 8.45 -5.42 1.85
C ALA A 100 8.49 -5.95 3.29
N ARG A 101 9.30 -5.32 4.13
CA ARG A 101 9.37 -5.60 5.56
C ARG A 101 9.21 -4.32 6.39
N GLY A 102 8.34 -4.39 7.39
CA GLY A 102 8.20 -3.38 8.42
C GLY A 102 9.38 -3.41 9.38
N ARG A 103 9.83 -2.23 9.81
CA ARG A 103 10.73 -2.07 10.96
C ARG A 103 10.10 -1.06 11.89
N ASN A 104 9.09 -1.50 12.63
CA ASN A 104 8.27 -0.62 13.45
C ASN A 104 8.24 -1.11 14.90
N THR A 105 7.86 -0.19 15.77
CA THR A 105 7.54 -0.48 17.16
C THR A 105 6.22 0.21 17.46
N THR A 106 5.38 -0.47 18.23
CA THR A 106 4.15 0.10 18.77
C THR A 106 4.46 1.21 19.78
N SER A 107 3.49 2.08 20.03
CA SER A 107 3.61 3.18 20.99
C SER A 107 3.83 2.68 22.43
N ASP A 108 3.43 1.44 22.76
CA ASP A 108 3.68 0.76 24.03
C ASP A 108 4.96 -0.12 24.03
N GLY A 109 5.78 -0.04 22.97
CA GLY A 109 7.13 -0.61 22.93
C GLY A 109 7.26 -2.05 22.42
N LYS A 110 6.16 -2.68 21.97
CA LYS A 110 6.20 -4.00 21.31
C LYS A 110 6.75 -3.91 19.90
N ASP A 111 7.56 -4.88 19.50
CA ASP A 111 8.04 -5.01 18.12
C ASP A 111 6.86 -5.24 17.15
N TYR A 112 6.90 -4.56 16.01
CA TYR A 112 5.93 -4.70 14.93
C TYR A 112 6.68 -4.78 13.59
N SER A 113 7.38 -5.89 13.37
CA SER A 113 8.21 -6.13 12.19
C SER A 113 7.53 -7.08 11.18
N ASN A 114 6.37 -6.67 10.66
CA ASN A 114 5.56 -7.49 9.75
C ASN A 114 6.21 -7.64 8.35
N ASN A 115 5.89 -8.73 7.64
CA ASN A 115 6.29 -8.95 6.25
C ASN A 115 5.07 -8.76 5.36
N TYR A 116 5.26 -8.06 4.24
CA TYR A 116 4.19 -7.64 3.36
C TYR A 116 4.44 -8.10 1.93
N CYS A 117 3.37 -8.48 1.25
CA CYS A 117 3.27 -8.46 -0.20
C CYS A 117 2.17 -7.48 -0.59
N ASN A 118 2.54 -6.40 -1.26
CA ASN A 118 1.65 -5.33 -1.65
C ASN A 118 1.42 -5.39 -3.16
N VAL A 119 0.18 -5.50 -3.60
CA VAL A 119 -0.20 -5.42 -5.02
C VAL A 119 -0.83 -4.06 -5.25
N LEU A 120 -0.13 -3.19 -5.97
CA LEU A 120 -0.55 -1.84 -6.26
C LEU A 120 -1.01 -1.74 -7.71
N ARG A 121 -2.06 -0.96 -7.94
CA ARG A 121 -2.51 -0.60 -9.29
C ARG A 121 -2.44 0.91 -9.48
N LEU A 122 -1.92 1.34 -10.62
CA LEU A 122 -1.69 2.74 -10.94
C LEU A 122 -2.44 3.19 -12.19
N ARG A 123 -2.92 4.44 -12.16
CA ARG A 123 -3.51 5.14 -13.31
C ARG A 123 -2.97 6.55 -13.33
N ASP A 124 -2.41 6.96 -14.46
CA ASP A 124 -1.84 8.28 -14.68
C ASP A 124 -0.82 8.70 -13.61
N GLY A 125 0.00 7.75 -13.16
CA GLY A 125 1.01 7.95 -12.11
C GLY A 125 0.47 8.00 -10.68
N CYS A 126 -0.84 7.87 -10.48
CA CYS A 126 -1.46 7.79 -9.15
C CYS A 126 -1.82 6.34 -8.78
N ILE A 127 -1.67 5.98 -7.50
CA ILE A 127 -2.16 4.72 -6.95
C ILE A 127 -3.67 4.82 -6.78
N ILE A 128 -4.38 3.86 -7.38
CA ILE A 128 -5.85 3.74 -7.30
C ILE A 128 -6.28 2.52 -6.48
N GLU A 129 -5.41 1.53 -6.32
CA GLU A 129 -5.67 0.37 -5.46
C GLU A 129 -4.39 -0.14 -4.81
N TRP A 130 -4.49 -0.54 -3.55
CA TRP A 130 -3.43 -1.23 -2.80
C TRP A 130 -4.04 -2.44 -2.09
N ILE A 131 -3.60 -3.65 -2.43
CA ILE A 131 -3.98 -4.88 -1.75
C ILE A 131 -2.77 -5.36 -0.95
N GLU A 132 -2.94 -5.46 0.37
CA GLU A 132 -1.90 -5.89 1.29
C GLU A 132 -2.16 -7.32 1.77
N TYR A 133 -1.16 -8.18 1.59
CA TYR A 133 -1.05 -9.49 2.23
C TYR A 133 0.06 -9.43 3.29
N CYS A 134 -0.26 -9.81 4.52
CA CYS A 134 0.65 -9.66 5.65
C CYS A 134 0.38 -10.68 6.77
N ASP A 135 1.20 -10.67 7.82
CA ASP A 135 0.94 -11.43 9.05
C ASP A 135 -0.19 -10.78 9.84
N THR A 136 -1.41 -11.26 9.63
CA THR A 136 -2.60 -10.76 10.31
C THR A 136 -2.62 -11.09 11.80
N LEU A 137 -1.98 -12.17 12.23
CA LEU A 137 -1.87 -12.50 13.66
C LEU A 137 -0.96 -11.50 14.40
N LEU A 138 0.12 -11.07 13.75
CA LEU A 138 0.98 -10.02 14.30
C LEU A 138 0.23 -8.69 14.43
N ILE A 139 -0.61 -8.34 13.45
CA ILE A 139 -1.49 -7.15 13.54
C ILE A 139 -2.39 -7.25 14.79
N GLU A 140 -3.10 -8.37 14.96
CA GLU A 140 -4.01 -8.55 16.11
C GLU A 140 -3.29 -8.42 17.45
N THR A 141 -2.17 -9.14 17.59
CA THR A 141 -1.46 -9.25 18.87
C THR A 141 -0.68 -7.99 19.24
N ALA A 142 -0.19 -7.24 18.25
CA ALA A 142 0.55 -6.01 18.48
C ALA A 142 -0.35 -4.77 18.56
N LEU A 143 -1.34 -4.66 17.66
CA LEU A 143 -2.13 -3.43 17.49
C LEU A 143 -3.53 -3.51 18.10
N GLY A 144 -4.09 -4.71 18.30
CA GLY A 144 -5.49 -4.90 18.68
C GLY A 144 -6.47 -4.41 17.61
N PRO A 145 -7.79 -4.45 17.87
CA PRO A 145 -8.81 -4.09 16.88
C PRO A 145 -8.79 -2.60 16.54
N PRO A 146 -9.10 -2.18 15.29
CA PRO A 146 -9.19 -0.77 14.93
C PRO A 146 -10.27 -0.04 15.77
N PRO A 147 -10.24 1.30 15.87
CA PRO A 147 -11.33 2.04 16.51
C PRO A 147 -12.66 1.70 15.83
N THR A 148 -13.73 1.60 16.63
CA THR A 148 -15.08 1.50 16.09
C THR A 148 -15.46 2.86 15.51
N SER A 149 -15.88 2.88 14.25
CA SER A 149 -16.41 4.08 13.57
C SER A 149 -17.80 4.46 14.08
#